data_AF-A0A445DAK2-F1
#
_entry.id   AF-A0A445DAK2-F1
#
_cell.length_a   1.000
_cell.length_b   1.000
_cell.length_c   1.000
_cell.angle_alpha   90.00
_cell.angle_beta   90.00
_cell.angle_gamma   90.00
#
_symmetry.space_group_name_H-M   'P 1'
#
loop_
_entity.id
_entity.type
_entity.pdbx_description
1 polymer ?
#
loop_
_entity_poly.entity_id
_entity_poly.type
_entity_poly.pdbx_seq_one_letter_code
_entity_poly.pdbx_strand_id
1 'polypeptide(L)'
;MLILELLRLNFGCACVCSAEMVKKGINPCSFSRYLNRTPILKGPVIFSPKIAPKTLQSALAKDNHLLGSSPNGKYYKTVLDNGLTVAVKRLTPFESNSPETKKKSVKRQIQKELELLAGLRHRNLMSLRAYVREPDTFLLVYDYVSTGNLADVMNRVRENELQLNWEVRLKIAVGVVKGLQYLHNCVPQVLHNNLKLTNVMLDAEFEPKLADYGLAKLLPNLDRGTSSPPECFHSCRYTDKSDIFSFGMILGVLLSGKDPTDPFFGEPASMGSMGGWLRHLQQQGDAKEALDKSILGEEGEEDEMLMAVRIAAACLSDMPAERPSSDDLVLMLTQLNSF
;
A
#
# COMPACT_ATOMS: atom_id res chain seq x y z
N MET A 1 -20.60 -29.80 8.34
CA MET A 1 -20.53 -29.38 9.76
C MET A 1 -19.09 -29.16 10.23
N LEU A 2 -18.11 -30.01 9.87
CA LEU A 2 -16.68 -29.85 10.24
C LEU A 2 -15.95 -28.59 9.70
N ILE A 3 -16.40 -27.97 8.61
CA ILE A 3 -15.71 -26.82 7.99
C ILE A 3 -16.06 -25.48 8.69
N LEU A 4 -17.18 -25.41 9.40
CA LEU A 4 -17.58 -24.22 10.16
C LEU A 4 -16.87 -24.13 11.53
N GLU A 5 -16.36 -25.24 12.06
CA GLU A 5 -15.54 -25.24 13.28
C GLU A 5 -14.09 -24.79 13.02
N LEU A 6 -13.54 -25.04 11.83
CA LEU A 6 -12.19 -24.61 11.47
C LEU A 6 -12.07 -23.08 11.29
N LEU A 7 -13.18 -22.37 11.06
CA LEU A 7 -13.23 -20.90 11.00
C LEU A 7 -13.41 -20.24 12.38
N ARG A 8 -13.70 -21.02 13.43
CA ARG A 8 -13.83 -20.53 14.82
C ARG A 8 -12.58 -20.74 15.67
N LEU A 9 -11.62 -21.53 15.20
CA LEU A 9 -10.34 -21.71 15.88
C LEU A 9 -9.41 -20.58 15.44
N ASN A 10 -8.89 -19.83 16.41
CA ASN A 10 -7.85 -18.79 16.29
C ASN A 10 -6.55 -19.35 15.66
N PHE A 11 -6.59 -19.73 14.39
CA PHE A 11 -5.40 -20.01 13.60
C PHE A 11 -5.15 -18.81 12.71
N GLY A 12 -4.19 -17.99 13.14
CA GLY A 12 -3.56 -17.03 12.25
C GLY A 12 -3.07 -17.74 10.99
N CYS A 13 -3.29 -17.08 9.86
CA CYS A 13 -2.81 -17.45 8.54
C CYS A 13 -3.63 -18.54 7.81
N ALA A 14 -4.18 -18.14 6.66
CA ALA A 14 -4.68 -19.04 5.61
C ALA A 14 -3.61 -20.05 5.10
N CYS A 15 -2.34 -19.91 5.54
CA CYS A 15 -1.23 -20.81 5.21
C CYS A 15 -1.38 -22.25 5.73
N VAL A 16 -2.13 -22.51 6.79
CA VAL A 16 -2.29 -23.90 7.29
C VAL A 16 -3.04 -24.76 6.27
N CYS A 17 -3.95 -24.17 5.50
CA CYS A 17 -4.78 -24.90 4.55
C CYS A 17 -4.00 -25.37 3.32
N SER A 18 -2.96 -24.64 2.87
CA SER A 18 -2.23 -24.99 1.65
C SER A 18 -1.18 -26.10 1.87
N ALA A 19 -0.50 -26.12 3.03
CA ALA A 19 0.50 -27.14 3.34
C ALA A 19 -0.12 -28.52 3.64
N GLU A 20 -1.31 -28.56 4.25
CA GLU A 20 -2.05 -29.81 4.47
C GLU A 20 -2.69 -30.37 3.19
N MET A 21 -3.05 -29.52 2.22
CA MET A 21 -3.66 -29.97 0.97
C MET A 21 -2.68 -30.70 0.03
N VAL A 22 -1.40 -30.30 0.03
CA VAL A 22 -0.35 -31.02 -0.71
C VAL A 22 -0.03 -32.36 -0.03
N LYS A 23 0.00 -32.39 1.31
CA LYS A 23 0.16 -33.64 2.09
C LYS A 23 -1.01 -34.62 1.89
N LYS A 24 -2.20 -34.15 1.50
CA LYS A 24 -3.39 -34.97 1.23
C LYS A 24 -3.60 -35.37 -0.23
N GLY A 25 -2.63 -35.12 -1.13
CA GLY A 25 -2.62 -35.66 -2.49
C GLY A 25 -3.69 -35.08 -3.44
N ILE A 26 -4.09 -33.81 -3.27
CA ILE A 26 -5.12 -33.18 -4.11
C ILE A 26 -4.50 -32.66 -5.42
N ASN A 27 -4.92 -33.25 -6.54
CA ASN A 27 -4.40 -33.02 -7.90
C ASN A 27 -4.69 -31.57 -8.41
N PRO A 28 -3.82 -30.90 -9.20
CA PRO A 28 -4.02 -29.50 -9.64
C PRO A 28 -5.29 -29.27 -10.48
N CYS A 29 -5.74 -30.24 -11.27
CA CYS A 29 -7.01 -30.16 -12.01
C CYS A 29 -8.24 -30.10 -11.09
N SER A 30 -8.14 -30.59 -9.85
CA SER A 30 -9.19 -30.49 -8.82
C SER A 30 -9.32 -29.08 -8.27
N PHE A 31 -8.26 -28.27 -8.34
CA PHE A 31 -8.19 -26.90 -7.83
C PHE A 31 -9.04 -25.94 -8.67
N SER A 32 -9.03 -26.10 -10.00
CA SER A 32 -9.92 -25.37 -10.92
C SER A 32 -11.41 -25.69 -10.67
N ARG A 33 -11.73 -26.97 -10.38
CA ARG A 33 -13.08 -27.37 -9.95
C ARG A 33 -13.45 -26.80 -8.58
N TYR A 34 -12.49 -26.62 -7.66
CA TYR A 34 -12.71 -26.04 -6.34
C TYR A 34 -13.01 -24.53 -6.41
N LEU A 35 -12.31 -23.79 -7.28
CA LEU A 35 -12.60 -22.38 -7.58
C LEU A 35 -14.04 -22.18 -8.10
N ASN A 36 -14.58 -23.14 -8.83
CA ASN A 36 -15.96 -23.13 -9.29
C ASN A 36 -17.00 -23.53 -8.23
N ARG A 37 -16.56 -23.99 -7.04
CA ARG A 37 -17.42 -24.45 -5.95
C ARG A 37 -17.46 -23.51 -4.74
N THR A 38 -16.54 -22.55 -4.60
CA THR A 38 -16.61 -21.58 -3.50
C THR A 38 -17.94 -20.79 -3.60
N PRO A 39 -18.81 -20.87 -2.57
CA PRO A 39 -20.06 -20.14 -2.59
C PRO A 39 -19.74 -18.66 -2.53
N ILE A 40 -20.41 -17.88 -3.37
CA ILE A 40 -20.24 -16.43 -3.30
C ILE A 40 -21.01 -15.94 -2.08
N LEU A 41 -20.30 -15.35 -1.13
CA LEU A 41 -20.90 -14.90 0.12
C LEU A 41 -21.87 -13.74 -0.16
N LYS A 42 -23.01 -13.78 0.54
CA LYS A 42 -24.04 -12.73 0.51
C LYS A 42 -23.94 -11.89 1.77
N GLY A 43 -24.04 -10.57 1.62
CA GLY A 43 -23.96 -9.63 2.74
C GLY A 43 -22.52 -9.30 3.16
N PRO A 44 -22.35 -8.57 4.29
CA PRO A 44 -21.05 -8.19 4.81
C PRO A 44 -20.24 -9.40 5.27
N VAL A 45 -18.97 -9.42 4.87
CA VAL A 45 -17.96 -10.32 5.40
C VAL A 45 -17.06 -9.52 6.33
N ILE A 46 -17.01 -9.92 7.59
CA ILE A 46 -16.40 -9.15 8.67
C ILE A 46 -15.14 -9.87 9.18
N PHE A 47 -14.06 -9.12 9.35
CA PHE A 47 -12.78 -9.59 9.90
C PHE A 47 -12.41 -8.91 11.23
N SER A 48 -13.25 -7.98 11.70
CA SER A 48 -13.05 -7.24 12.94
C SER A 48 -14.18 -7.51 13.92
N PRO A 49 -13.89 -7.93 15.17
CA PRO A 49 -14.93 -8.13 16.18
C PRO A 49 -15.64 -6.82 16.58
N LYS A 50 -15.04 -5.66 16.25
CA LYS A 50 -15.61 -4.34 16.54
C LYS A 50 -16.74 -3.92 15.57
N ILE A 51 -16.97 -4.67 14.49
CA ILE A 51 -17.94 -4.33 13.44
C ILE A 51 -19.03 -5.39 13.40
N ALA A 52 -20.26 -5.05 13.76
CA ALA A 52 -21.40 -5.94 13.56
C ALA A 52 -21.97 -5.79 12.12
N PRO A 53 -22.37 -6.89 11.43
CA PRO A 53 -22.92 -6.82 10.08
C PRO A 53 -24.10 -5.86 9.93
N LYS A 54 -25.03 -5.85 10.91
CA LYS A 54 -26.21 -4.97 10.90
C LYS A 54 -25.82 -3.50 10.98
N THR A 55 -24.88 -3.17 11.86
CA THR A 55 -24.38 -1.80 12.05
C THR A 55 -23.69 -1.29 10.78
N LEU A 56 -22.87 -2.14 10.13
CA LEU A 56 -22.24 -1.78 8.87
C LEU A 56 -23.28 -1.57 7.75
N GLN A 57 -24.28 -2.45 7.63
CA GLN A 57 -25.35 -2.27 6.63
C GLN A 57 -26.14 -0.99 6.85
N SER A 58 -26.50 -0.66 8.11
CA SER A 58 -27.21 0.56 8.43
C SER A 58 -26.38 1.81 8.08
N ALA A 59 -25.10 1.82 8.44
CA ALA A 59 -24.19 2.93 8.15
C ALA A 59 -24.01 3.15 6.64
N LEU A 60 -23.86 2.08 5.85
CA LEU A 60 -23.71 2.16 4.40
C LEU A 60 -24.96 2.67 3.67
N ALA A 61 -26.14 2.53 4.27
CA ALA A 61 -27.41 3.02 3.72
C ALA A 61 -27.67 4.51 3.99
N LYS A 62 -26.89 5.15 4.88
CA LYS A 62 -26.98 6.59 5.20
C LYS A 62 -26.12 7.39 4.21
N ASP A 63 -26.33 8.71 4.17
CA ASP A 63 -25.45 9.61 3.43
C ASP A 63 -24.02 9.51 3.98
N ASN A 64 -23.08 9.23 3.08
CA ASN A 64 -21.67 9.07 3.43
C ASN A 64 -20.87 10.27 2.90
N HIS A 65 -19.97 10.79 3.74
CA HIS A 65 -19.14 11.93 3.36
C HIS A 65 -17.99 11.49 2.44
N LEU A 66 -17.89 12.06 1.25
CA LEU A 66 -16.81 11.76 0.31
C LEU A 66 -15.48 12.25 0.88
N LEU A 67 -14.52 11.35 1.06
CA LEU A 67 -13.15 11.66 1.49
C LEU A 67 -12.25 11.99 0.31
N GLY A 68 -12.45 11.31 -0.82
CA GLY A 68 -11.62 11.48 -2.00
C GLY A 68 -11.91 10.47 -3.10
N SER A 69 -11.26 10.65 -4.24
CA SER A 69 -11.33 9.76 -5.39
C SER A 69 -9.94 9.31 -5.80
N SER A 70 -9.79 8.03 -6.11
CA SER A 70 -8.60 7.48 -6.76
C SER A 70 -9.01 6.78 -8.05
N PRO A 71 -8.06 6.47 -8.95
CA PRO A 71 -8.35 5.65 -10.13
C PRO A 71 -8.98 4.29 -9.78
N ASN A 72 -8.76 3.82 -8.55
CA ASN A 72 -9.29 2.56 -8.02
C ASN A 72 -10.65 2.70 -7.30
N GLY A 73 -11.26 3.88 -7.31
CA GLY A 73 -12.59 4.09 -6.71
C GLY A 73 -12.68 5.29 -5.77
N LYS A 74 -13.84 5.44 -5.13
CA LYS A 74 -14.13 6.55 -4.20
C LYS A 74 -14.05 6.09 -2.75
N TYR A 75 -13.58 6.98 -1.88
CA TYR A 75 -13.50 6.75 -0.44
C TYR A 75 -14.55 7.59 0.26
N TYR A 76 -15.22 6.98 1.24
CA TYR A 76 -16.24 7.63 2.03
C TYR A 76 -15.97 7.45 3.52
N LYS A 77 -16.31 8.44 4.33
CA LYS A 77 -16.33 8.36 5.79
C LYS A 77 -17.74 8.03 6.23
N THR A 78 -17.84 7.07 7.16
CA THR A 78 -19.11 6.74 7.81
C THR A 78 -18.90 6.41 9.28
N VAL A 79 -19.92 6.65 10.09
CA VAL A 79 -19.92 6.40 11.53
C VAL A 79 -20.91 5.28 11.81
N LEU A 80 -20.40 4.21 12.41
CA LEU A 80 -21.18 3.06 12.85
C LEU A 80 -22.01 3.44 14.09
N ASP A 81 -23.14 2.77 14.32
CA ASP A 81 -24.03 3.06 15.46
C ASP A 81 -23.34 2.85 16.83
N ASN A 82 -22.22 2.10 16.87
CA ASN A 82 -21.38 1.94 18.06
C ASN A 82 -20.31 3.05 18.22
N GLY A 83 -20.39 4.12 17.42
CA GLY A 83 -19.47 5.26 17.46
C GLY A 83 -18.16 5.05 16.68
N LEU A 84 -17.89 3.85 16.17
CA LEU A 84 -16.67 3.59 15.40
C LEU A 84 -16.74 4.31 14.05
N THR A 85 -15.75 5.14 13.75
CA THR A 85 -15.62 5.78 12.44
C THR A 85 -14.80 4.89 11.50
N VAL A 86 -15.33 4.63 10.29
CA VAL A 86 -14.70 3.78 9.30
C VAL A 86 -14.60 4.49 7.95
N ALA A 87 -13.58 4.10 7.17
CA ALA A 87 -13.41 4.50 5.79
C ALA A 87 -13.91 3.38 4.87
N VAL A 88 -14.71 3.73 3.86
CA VAL A 88 -15.31 2.80 2.91
C VAL A 88 -14.80 3.11 1.51
N LYS A 89 -14.06 2.17 0.91
CA LYS A 89 -13.62 2.27 -0.48
C LYS A 89 -14.57 1.50 -1.38
N ARG A 90 -15.14 2.16 -2.39
CA ARG A 90 -15.99 1.53 -3.41
C ARG A 90 -15.15 1.12 -4.61
N LEU A 91 -14.95 -0.19 -4.81
CA LEU A 91 -14.31 -0.78 -5.99
C LEU A 91 -15.35 -1.17 -7.04
N THR A 92 -15.14 -0.79 -8.29
CA THR A 92 -15.97 -1.15 -9.45
C THR A 92 -15.15 -1.98 -10.44
N PRO A 93 -15.00 -3.30 -10.21
CA PRO A 93 -14.09 -4.14 -10.98
C PRO A 93 -14.66 -4.64 -12.32
N PHE A 94 -15.89 -4.27 -12.68
CA PHE A 94 -16.54 -4.72 -13.91
C PHE A 94 -16.79 -3.55 -14.85
N GLU A 95 -16.45 -3.74 -16.12
CA GLU A 95 -17.04 -2.94 -17.20
C GLU A 95 -18.52 -3.32 -17.38
N SER A 96 -19.35 -2.33 -17.69
CA SER A 96 -20.82 -2.45 -17.72
C SER A 96 -21.36 -3.60 -18.58
N ASN A 97 -20.59 -4.08 -19.58
CA ASN A 97 -21.03 -5.04 -20.60
C ASN A 97 -20.41 -6.46 -20.51
N SER A 98 -19.77 -6.82 -19.40
CA SER A 98 -19.17 -8.16 -19.25
C SER A 98 -20.23 -9.28 -19.12
N PRO A 99 -20.08 -10.44 -19.81
CA PRO A 99 -21.05 -11.54 -19.71
C PRO A 99 -21.12 -12.11 -18.27
N GLU A 100 -22.34 -12.43 -17.82
CA GLU A 100 -22.64 -12.78 -16.41
C GLU A 100 -21.83 -13.99 -15.89
N THR A 101 -21.51 -14.95 -16.76
CA THR A 101 -20.67 -16.10 -16.42
C THR A 101 -19.22 -15.69 -16.10
N LYS A 102 -18.66 -14.72 -16.85
CA LYS A 102 -17.33 -14.13 -16.55
C LYS A 102 -17.39 -13.27 -15.28
N LYS A 103 -18.49 -12.53 -15.06
CA LYS A 103 -18.68 -11.76 -13.82
C LYS A 103 -18.65 -12.67 -12.58
N LYS A 104 -19.27 -13.86 -12.62
CA LYS A 104 -19.28 -14.78 -11.46
C LYS A 104 -17.89 -15.34 -11.12
N SER A 105 -17.09 -15.75 -12.10
CA SER A 105 -15.74 -16.27 -11.84
C SER A 105 -14.82 -15.19 -11.30
N VAL A 106 -14.85 -13.98 -11.86
CA VAL A 106 -14.07 -12.83 -11.39
C VAL A 106 -14.47 -12.43 -9.96
N LYS A 107 -15.78 -12.42 -9.63
CA LYS A 107 -16.25 -12.16 -8.26
C LYS A 107 -15.68 -13.15 -7.24
N ARG A 108 -15.58 -14.44 -7.58
CA ARG A 108 -14.97 -15.46 -6.70
C ARG A 108 -13.47 -15.23 -6.52
N GLN A 109 -12.76 -14.86 -7.58
CA GLN A 109 -11.34 -14.55 -7.50
C GLN A 109 -11.09 -13.34 -6.59
N ILE A 110 -11.83 -12.25 -6.80
CA ILE A 110 -11.74 -11.05 -5.95
C ILE A 110 -12.04 -11.39 -4.50
N GLN A 111 -13.10 -12.15 -4.22
CA GLN A 111 -13.43 -12.58 -2.87
C GLN A 111 -12.26 -13.33 -2.20
N LYS A 112 -11.68 -14.31 -2.89
CA LYS A 112 -10.56 -15.10 -2.35
C LYS A 112 -9.34 -14.22 -2.04
N GLU A 113 -9.04 -13.27 -2.92
CA GLU A 113 -7.91 -12.35 -2.72
C GLU A 113 -8.19 -11.36 -1.57
N LEU A 114 -9.41 -10.83 -1.45
CA LEU A 114 -9.79 -9.99 -0.32
C LEU A 114 -9.71 -10.74 1.02
N GLU A 115 -10.13 -12.00 1.06
CA GLU A 115 -9.99 -12.86 2.24
C GLU A 115 -8.51 -13.12 2.59
N LEU A 116 -7.63 -13.29 1.59
CA LEU A 116 -6.19 -13.40 1.80
C LEU A 116 -5.60 -12.10 2.36
N LEU A 117 -5.91 -10.96 1.74
CA LEU A 117 -5.43 -9.64 2.16
C LEU A 117 -5.95 -9.26 3.56
N ALA A 118 -7.17 -9.69 3.91
CA ALA A 118 -7.74 -9.52 5.23
C ALA A 118 -7.03 -10.34 6.31
N GLY A 119 -6.35 -11.43 5.94
CA GLY A 119 -5.54 -12.24 6.86
C GLY A 119 -4.20 -11.60 7.23
N LEU A 120 -3.73 -10.61 6.45
CA LEU A 120 -2.47 -9.93 6.71
C LEU A 120 -2.61 -8.98 7.91
N ARG A 121 -1.65 -9.07 8.83
CA ARG A 121 -1.64 -8.34 10.11
C ARG A 121 -0.24 -7.86 10.42
N HIS A 122 -0.03 -6.57 10.27
CA HIS A 122 1.22 -5.89 10.59
C HIS A 122 0.92 -4.44 11.00
N ARG A 123 1.72 -3.86 11.91
CA ARG A 123 1.48 -2.51 12.44
C ARG A 123 1.51 -1.42 11.37
N ASN A 124 2.33 -1.62 10.33
CA ASN A 124 2.48 -0.71 9.20
C ASN A 124 1.62 -1.08 7.99
N LEU A 125 0.58 -1.91 8.17
CA LEU A 125 -0.41 -2.22 7.13
C LEU A 125 -1.82 -1.81 7.57
N MET A 126 -2.56 -1.21 6.65
CA MET A 126 -3.97 -0.88 6.86
C MET A 126 -4.84 -2.13 6.68
N SER A 127 -5.19 -2.76 7.79
CA SER A 127 -5.95 -4.02 7.78
C SER A 127 -7.37 -3.84 7.23
N LEU A 128 -7.76 -4.68 6.26
CA LEU A 128 -9.15 -4.79 5.81
C LEU A 128 -10.04 -5.30 6.95
N ARG A 129 -11.01 -4.49 7.37
CA ARG A 129 -11.91 -4.78 8.51
C ARG A 129 -13.15 -5.54 8.08
N ALA A 130 -13.65 -5.25 6.89
CA ALA A 130 -14.77 -5.95 6.28
C ALA A 130 -14.80 -5.69 4.77
N TYR A 131 -15.57 -6.48 4.04
CA TYR A 131 -16.07 -6.07 2.74
C TYR A 131 -17.56 -6.37 2.58
N VAL A 132 -18.24 -5.59 1.74
CA VAL A 132 -19.62 -5.84 1.33
C VAL A 132 -19.65 -5.99 -0.18
N ARG A 133 -20.32 -7.05 -0.65
CA ARG A 133 -20.50 -7.28 -2.07
C ARG A 133 -21.85 -6.71 -2.53
N GLU A 134 -21.79 -5.87 -3.54
CA GLU A 134 -22.94 -5.37 -4.31
C GLU A 134 -22.97 -6.05 -5.70
N PRO A 135 -24.02 -5.86 -6.52
CA PRO A 135 -24.12 -6.50 -7.83
C PRO A 135 -22.88 -6.30 -8.71
N ASP A 136 -22.37 -5.08 -8.84
CA ASP A 136 -21.20 -4.77 -9.67
C ASP A 136 -20.09 -4.03 -8.91
N THR A 137 -20.17 -3.98 -7.58
CA THR A 137 -19.17 -3.28 -6.74
C THR A 137 -18.77 -4.10 -5.51
N PHE A 138 -17.59 -3.79 -4.97
CA PHE A 138 -17.15 -4.22 -3.65
C PHE A 138 -16.91 -2.99 -2.79
N LEU A 139 -17.52 -2.95 -1.62
CA LEU A 139 -17.25 -1.93 -0.60
C LEU A 139 -16.25 -2.50 0.38
N LEU A 140 -15.05 -1.94 0.43
CA LEU A 140 -13.99 -2.35 1.37
C LEU A 140 -14.00 -1.41 2.57
N VAL A 141 -13.93 -1.96 3.77
CA VAL A 141 -14.04 -1.19 5.02
C VAL A 141 -12.72 -1.23 5.77
N TYR A 142 -12.22 -0.06 6.12
CA TYR A 142 -11.00 0.15 6.89
C TYR A 142 -11.27 1.04 8.10
N ASP A 143 -10.34 1.07 9.06
CA ASP A 143 -10.40 2.09 10.11
C ASP A 143 -10.22 3.48 9.49
N TYR A 144 -10.94 4.48 9.98
CA TYR A 144 -10.71 5.84 9.53
C TYR A 144 -9.46 6.43 10.18
N VAL A 145 -8.61 7.07 9.38
CA VAL A 145 -7.38 7.74 9.81
C VAL A 145 -7.56 9.24 9.61
N SER A 146 -7.60 10.00 10.71
CA SER A 146 -7.95 11.43 10.69
C SER A 146 -6.82 12.34 10.21
N THR A 147 -5.55 11.96 10.39
CA THR A 147 -4.40 12.77 9.98
C THR A 147 -4.24 12.82 8.45
N GLY A 148 -4.91 11.93 7.72
CA GLY A 148 -4.84 11.85 6.27
C GLY A 148 -3.72 10.95 5.77
N ASN A 149 -3.32 11.17 4.52
CA ASN A 149 -2.24 10.41 3.87
C ASN A 149 -0.95 11.25 3.79
N LEU A 150 0.16 10.60 3.43
CA LEU A 150 1.47 11.25 3.37
C LEU A 150 1.52 12.40 2.36
N ALA A 151 0.74 12.36 1.26
CA ALA A 151 0.71 13.49 0.32
C ALA A 151 0.07 14.73 0.96
N ASP A 152 -1.04 14.58 1.69
CA ASP A 152 -1.67 15.68 2.42
C ASP A 152 -0.70 16.29 3.45
N VAL A 153 0.03 15.43 4.16
CA VAL A 153 1.01 15.83 5.17
C VAL A 153 2.19 16.58 4.53
N MET A 154 2.74 16.10 3.42
CA MET A 154 3.82 16.79 2.71
C MET A 154 3.37 18.08 2.03
N ASN A 155 2.10 18.19 1.60
CA ASN A 155 1.52 19.46 1.15
C ASN A 155 1.54 20.50 2.27
N ARG A 156 1.08 20.14 3.46
CA ARG A 156 1.09 21.01 4.63
C ARG A 156 2.50 21.42 5.05
N VAL A 157 3.49 20.54 4.88
CA VAL A 157 4.90 20.88 5.07
C VAL A 157 5.34 21.96 4.08
N ARG A 158 5.03 21.81 2.79
CA ARG A 158 5.36 22.82 1.76
C ARG A 158 4.66 24.16 1.98
N GLU A 159 3.44 24.13 2.49
CA GLU A 159 2.64 25.31 2.83
C GLU A 159 3.06 25.93 4.18
N ASN A 160 4.05 25.36 4.87
CA ASN A 160 4.52 25.76 6.20
C ASN A 160 3.46 25.66 7.31
N GLU A 161 2.42 24.84 7.12
CA GLU A 161 1.37 24.57 8.12
C GLU A 161 1.73 23.44 9.08
N LEU A 162 2.76 22.66 8.76
CA LEU A 162 3.25 21.55 9.57
C LEU A 162 4.76 21.48 9.45
N GLN A 163 5.45 21.26 10.57
CA GLN A 163 6.89 20.99 10.58
C GLN A 163 7.10 19.52 10.92
N LEU A 164 7.86 18.82 10.06
CA LEU A 164 8.30 17.44 10.28
C LEU A 164 9.82 17.42 10.30
N ASN A 165 10.39 17.22 11.49
CA ASN A 165 11.83 17.04 11.66
C ASN A 165 12.32 15.73 11.03
N TRP A 166 13.64 15.55 10.97
CA TRP A 166 14.27 14.38 10.40
C TRP A 166 13.80 13.07 11.03
N GLU A 167 13.80 13.00 12.37
CA GLU A 167 13.40 11.81 13.12
C GLU A 167 12.02 11.28 12.69
N VAL A 168 11.02 12.17 12.56
CA VAL A 168 9.67 11.77 12.13
C VAL A 168 9.65 11.32 10.67
N ARG A 169 10.41 11.99 9.78
CA ARG A 169 10.49 11.59 8.37
C ARG A 169 11.18 10.23 8.22
N LEU A 170 12.26 9.98 8.96
CA LEU A 170 12.95 8.69 9.00
C LEU A 170 12.04 7.61 9.58
N LYS A 171 11.31 7.88 10.66
CA LYS A 171 10.31 6.97 11.24
C LYS A 171 9.26 6.55 10.22
N ILE A 172 8.75 7.49 9.42
CA ILE A 172 7.81 7.20 8.32
C ILE A 172 8.49 6.29 7.28
N ALA A 173 9.70 6.62 6.82
CA ALA A 173 10.42 5.79 5.84
C ALA A 173 10.64 4.35 6.35
N VAL A 174 11.11 4.20 7.59
CA VAL A 174 11.34 2.91 8.26
C VAL A 174 10.03 2.12 8.39
N GLY A 175 8.94 2.76 8.76
CA GLY A 175 7.65 2.08 8.87
C GLY A 175 7.10 1.60 7.52
N VAL A 176 7.26 2.40 6.46
CA VAL A 176 6.87 2.02 5.08
C VAL A 176 7.64 0.78 4.64
N VAL A 177 8.97 0.76 4.78
CA VAL A 177 9.78 -0.39 4.35
C VAL A 177 9.50 -1.63 5.21
N LYS A 178 9.22 -1.50 6.52
CA LYS A 178 8.80 -2.63 7.36
C LYS A 178 7.47 -3.22 6.88
N GLY A 179 6.55 -2.37 6.43
CA GLY A 179 5.32 -2.80 5.76
C GLY A 179 5.60 -3.59 4.47
N LEU A 180 6.50 -3.10 3.60
CA LEU A 180 6.89 -3.79 2.38
C LEU A 180 7.61 -5.12 2.66
N GLN A 181 8.56 -5.14 3.59
CA GLN A 181 9.27 -6.36 4.00
C GLN A 181 8.29 -7.45 4.40
N TYR A 182 7.29 -7.11 5.23
CA TYR A 182 6.26 -8.06 5.63
C TYR A 182 5.49 -8.63 4.42
N LEU A 183 5.10 -7.79 3.45
CA LEU A 183 4.39 -8.22 2.24
C LEU A 183 5.27 -9.10 1.34
N HIS A 184 6.51 -8.68 1.11
CA HIS A 184 7.46 -9.37 0.24
C HIS A 184 7.89 -10.74 0.78
N ASN A 185 7.90 -10.90 2.11
CA ASN A 185 8.23 -12.16 2.79
C ASN A 185 7.02 -13.09 3.00
N CYS A 186 5.81 -12.69 2.58
CA CYS A 186 4.64 -13.58 2.58
C CYS A 186 4.83 -14.75 1.61
N VAL A 187 4.12 -15.87 1.87
CA VAL A 187 4.08 -17.02 0.96
C VAL A 187 2.62 -17.38 0.66
N PRO A 188 2.13 -17.17 -0.58
CA PRO A 188 2.85 -16.56 -1.71
C PRO A 188 3.17 -15.09 -1.46
N GLN A 189 4.23 -14.60 -2.12
CA GLN A 189 4.66 -13.20 -2.03
C GLN A 189 3.50 -12.26 -2.39
N VAL A 190 3.33 -11.21 -1.59
CA VAL A 190 2.37 -10.14 -1.84
C VAL A 190 3.13 -8.90 -2.26
N LEU A 191 2.80 -8.36 -3.43
CA LEU A 191 3.33 -7.08 -3.91
C LEU A 191 2.30 -5.99 -3.64
N HIS A 192 2.75 -4.80 -3.23
CA HIS A 192 1.83 -3.69 -3.01
C HIS A 192 1.19 -3.23 -4.31
N ASN A 193 1.96 -3.15 -5.42
CA ASN A 193 1.47 -2.82 -6.79
C ASN A 193 0.91 -1.40 -6.98
N ASN A 194 0.93 -0.56 -5.96
CA ASN A 194 0.35 0.78 -6.00
C ASN A 194 0.90 1.64 -4.85
N LEU A 195 2.17 1.44 -4.49
CA LEU A 195 2.77 2.23 -3.42
C LEU A 195 2.98 3.66 -3.93
N LYS A 196 2.44 4.63 -3.19
CA LYS A 196 2.55 6.07 -3.46
C LYS A 196 2.14 6.85 -2.22
N LEU A 197 2.45 8.14 -2.17
CA LEU A 197 2.17 8.98 -1.01
C LEU A 197 0.69 8.94 -0.56
N THR A 198 -0.25 8.92 -1.52
CA THR A 198 -1.69 8.85 -1.22
C THR A 198 -2.17 7.51 -0.64
N ASN A 199 -1.34 6.47 -0.68
CA ASN A 199 -1.62 5.16 -0.10
C ASN A 199 -0.79 4.87 1.16
N VAL A 200 -0.07 5.87 1.69
CA VAL A 200 0.58 5.80 3.00
C VAL A 200 -0.25 6.63 3.97
N MET A 201 -1.09 5.99 4.77
CA MET A 201 -1.87 6.66 5.80
C MET A 201 -1.00 6.91 7.04
N LEU A 202 -1.13 8.05 7.70
CA LEU A 202 -0.40 8.35 8.94
C LEU A 202 -1.38 8.46 10.09
N ASP A 203 -1.15 7.77 11.21
CA ASP A 203 -1.97 7.99 12.41
C ASP A 203 -1.56 9.26 13.18
N ALA A 204 -2.07 9.44 14.40
CA ALA A 204 -1.84 10.66 15.18
C ALA A 204 -0.36 10.81 15.61
N GLU A 205 0.36 9.69 15.70
CA GLU A 205 1.77 9.61 16.07
C GLU A 205 2.69 9.53 14.84
N PHE A 206 2.16 9.82 13.65
CA PHE A 206 2.86 9.69 12.36
C PHE A 206 3.40 8.27 12.08
N GLU A 207 2.79 7.23 12.65
CA GLU A 207 3.12 5.86 12.24
C GLU A 207 2.46 5.55 10.88
N PRO A 208 3.24 5.11 9.89
CA PRO A 208 2.72 4.86 8.55
C PRO A 208 1.97 3.53 8.49
N LYS A 209 0.86 3.51 7.76
CA LYS A 209 0.07 2.32 7.43
C LYS A 209 -0.15 2.27 5.92
N LEU A 210 0.39 1.23 5.27
CA LEU A 210 0.21 1.03 3.83
C LEU A 210 -1.23 0.60 3.54
N ALA A 211 -1.92 1.37 2.72
CA ALA A 211 -3.28 1.11 2.28
C ALA A 211 -3.29 0.51 0.87
N ASP A 212 -4.37 -0.19 0.52
CA ASP A 212 -4.62 -0.68 -0.84
C ASP A 212 -3.57 -1.62 -1.44
N TYR A 213 -2.73 -2.23 -0.62
CA TYR A 213 -1.78 -3.25 -1.03
C TYR A 213 -2.50 -4.43 -1.72
N GLY A 214 -1.96 -4.88 -2.85
CA GLY A 214 -2.49 -6.02 -3.61
C GLY A 214 -3.79 -5.75 -4.38
N LEU A 215 -4.47 -4.61 -4.18
CA LEU A 215 -5.75 -4.33 -4.85
C LEU A 215 -5.61 -4.05 -6.34
N ALA A 216 -4.47 -3.51 -6.79
CA ALA A 216 -4.22 -3.24 -8.20
C ALA A 216 -4.26 -4.52 -9.06
N LYS A 217 -3.85 -5.67 -8.51
CA LYS A 217 -3.95 -6.98 -9.16
C LYS A 217 -5.40 -7.41 -9.39
N LEU A 218 -6.35 -6.86 -8.63
CA LEU A 218 -7.77 -7.18 -8.72
C LEU A 218 -8.51 -6.34 -9.77
N LEU A 219 -7.86 -5.29 -10.29
CA LEU A 219 -8.44 -4.34 -11.22
C LEU A 219 -7.69 -4.43 -12.56
N PRO A 220 -8.27 -5.09 -13.58
CA PRO A 220 -7.58 -5.31 -14.86
C PRO A 220 -7.21 -4.01 -15.62
N ASN A 221 -7.80 -2.87 -15.25
CA ASN A 221 -7.69 -1.60 -15.98
C ASN A 221 -7.07 -0.46 -15.16
N LEU A 222 -6.27 -0.75 -14.12
CA LEU A 222 -5.61 0.34 -13.39
C LEU A 222 -4.49 0.93 -14.23
N ASP A 223 -4.71 2.14 -14.75
CA ASP A 223 -3.69 2.94 -15.43
C ASP A 223 -2.47 3.13 -14.51
N ARG A 224 -1.34 2.59 -14.98
CA ARG A 224 -0.03 2.78 -14.37
C ARG A 224 0.42 4.21 -14.68
N GLY A 225 0.16 5.14 -13.76
CA GLY A 225 0.46 6.57 -13.91
C GLY A 225 1.95 6.90 -13.97
N THR A 226 2.29 8.19 -14.11
CA THR A 226 3.65 8.73 -14.36
C THR A 226 4.71 8.35 -13.32
N SER A 227 4.33 8.05 -12.08
CA SER A 227 5.25 7.59 -11.02
C SER A 227 5.48 6.07 -11.00
N SER A 228 5.02 5.35 -12.04
CA SER A 228 5.21 3.91 -12.13
C SER A 228 6.68 3.59 -12.46
N PRO A 229 7.22 2.47 -11.95
CA PRO A 229 8.60 2.08 -12.22
C PRO A 229 8.88 1.95 -13.73
N PRO A 230 10.08 2.32 -14.21
CA PRO A 230 10.42 2.33 -15.65
C PRO A 230 10.16 0.99 -16.37
N GLU A 231 10.38 -0.12 -15.67
CA GLU A 231 10.16 -1.47 -16.19
C GLU A 231 8.69 -1.80 -16.43
N CYS A 232 7.76 -1.09 -15.79
CA CYS A 232 6.33 -1.27 -15.99
C CYS A 232 5.86 -0.77 -17.37
N PHE A 233 6.63 0.09 -18.02
CA PHE A 233 6.38 0.57 -19.38
C PHE A 233 7.00 -0.32 -20.46
N HIS A 234 8.09 -1.04 -20.13
CA HIS A 234 8.86 -1.84 -21.10
C HIS A 234 8.56 -3.34 -21.05
N SER A 235 8.38 -3.91 -19.85
CA SER A 235 8.38 -5.38 -19.64
C SER A 235 7.03 -5.94 -19.20
N CYS A 236 6.06 -5.08 -18.86
CA CYS A 236 4.74 -5.46 -18.32
C CYS A 236 4.77 -6.37 -17.07
N ARG A 237 5.91 -6.49 -16.37
CA ARG A 237 6.04 -7.35 -15.18
C ARG A 237 6.38 -6.52 -13.95
N TYR A 238 5.39 -6.38 -13.07
CA TYR A 238 5.57 -5.79 -11.74
C TYR A 238 6.27 -6.81 -10.82
N THR A 239 7.28 -6.36 -10.06
CA THR A 239 8.02 -7.18 -9.10
C THR A 239 8.12 -6.48 -7.75
N ASP A 240 8.73 -7.14 -6.76
CA ASP A 240 9.12 -6.51 -5.49
C ASP A 240 10.00 -5.28 -5.74
N LYS A 241 10.89 -5.32 -6.74
CA LYS A 241 11.75 -4.17 -7.13
C LYS A 241 10.96 -2.98 -7.66
N SER A 242 9.75 -3.19 -8.17
CA SER A 242 8.82 -2.12 -8.56
C SER A 242 8.24 -1.40 -7.34
N ASP A 243 7.94 -2.13 -6.25
CA ASP A 243 7.57 -1.54 -4.96
C ASP A 243 8.76 -0.77 -4.34
N ILE A 244 10.00 -1.29 -4.49
CA ILE A 244 11.21 -0.60 -4.01
C ILE A 244 11.46 0.74 -4.72
N PHE A 245 11.24 0.81 -6.04
CA PHE A 245 11.32 2.08 -6.76
C PHE A 245 10.28 3.09 -6.24
N SER A 246 9.06 2.61 -6.02
CA SER A 246 7.96 3.43 -5.48
C SER A 246 8.28 3.94 -4.07
N PHE A 247 8.96 3.12 -3.25
CA PHE A 247 9.51 3.55 -1.96
C PHE A 247 10.61 4.61 -2.12
N GLY A 248 11.51 4.45 -3.09
CA GLY A 248 12.55 5.44 -3.40
C GLY A 248 11.97 6.82 -3.69
N MET A 249 10.83 6.90 -4.40
CA MET A 249 10.11 8.15 -4.63
C MET A 249 9.59 8.75 -3.31
N ILE A 250 9.02 7.92 -2.42
CA ILE A 250 8.55 8.36 -1.11
C ILE A 250 9.72 8.91 -0.27
N LEU A 251 10.85 8.19 -0.23
CA LEU A 251 12.03 8.62 0.51
C LEU A 251 12.62 9.92 -0.05
N GLY A 252 12.68 10.07 -1.38
CA GLY A 252 13.12 11.31 -2.03
C GLY A 252 12.23 12.52 -1.70
N VAL A 253 10.91 12.33 -1.59
CA VAL A 253 9.99 13.41 -1.13
C VAL A 253 10.21 13.72 0.34
N LEU A 254 10.37 12.70 1.19
CA LEU A 254 10.65 12.91 2.62
C LEU A 254 11.96 13.69 2.82
N LEU A 255 13.00 13.43 2.03
CA LEU A 255 14.28 14.12 2.13
C LEU A 255 14.22 15.56 1.61
N SER A 256 13.58 15.78 0.46
CA SER A 256 13.65 17.07 -0.26
C SER A 256 12.47 18.00 -0.03
N GLY A 257 11.34 17.49 0.47
CA GLY A 257 10.06 18.20 0.53
C GLY A 257 9.43 18.47 -0.84
N LYS A 258 10.12 18.18 -1.95
CA LYS A 258 9.67 18.49 -3.32
C LYS A 258 8.56 17.55 -3.78
N ASP A 259 7.66 18.09 -4.59
CA ASP A 259 6.62 17.28 -5.22
C ASP A 259 7.22 16.48 -6.40
N PRO A 260 6.98 15.15 -6.51
CA PRO A 260 7.45 14.36 -7.65
C PRO A 260 6.98 14.86 -9.02
N THR A 261 5.90 15.64 -9.05
CA THR A 261 5.32 16.22 -10.28
C THR A 261 5.77 17.64 -10.56
N ASP A 262 6.68 18.18 -9.73
CA ASP A 262 7.27 19.51 -9.92
C ASP A 262 7.95 19.60 -11.31
N PRO A 263 7.65 20.64 -12.12
CA PRO A 263 8.30 20.87 -13.41
C PRO A 263 9.82 20.85 -13.37
N PHE A 264 10.42 21.18 -12.22
CA PHE A 264 11.85 21.05 -11.97
C PHE A 264 12.40 19.67 -12.39
N PHE A 265 11.65 18.60 -12.14
CA PHE A 265 12.07 17.24 -12.51
C PHE A 265 11.98 16.94 -14.01
N GLY A 266 11.42 17.85 -14.81
CA GLY A 266 11.46 17.79 -16.28
C GLY A 266 12.62 18.57 -16.91
N GLU A 267 13.36 19.35 -16.12
CA GLU A 267 14.46 20.18 -16.60
C GLU A 267 15.77 19.37 -16.80
N PRO A 268 16.69 19.83 -17.67
CA PRO A 268 18.00 19.18 -17.83
C PRO A 268 18.80 19.13 -16.53
N ALA A 269 18.65 20.11 -15.64
CA ALA A 269 19.37 20.18 -14.35
C ALA A 269 19.03 19.03 -13.40
N SER A 270 17.83 18.47 -13.49
CA SER A 270 17.40 17.32 -12.69
C SER A 270 17.56 15.98 -13.42
N MET A 271 18.24 15.98 -14.59
CA MET A 271 18.38 14.80 -15.44
C MET A 271 17.02 14.14 -15.78
N GLY A 272 15.95 14.94 -15.83
CA GLY A 272 14.61 14.49 -16.20
C GLY A 272 13.90 13.56 -15.21
N SER A 273 14.42 13.37 -13.98
CA SER A 273 13.73 12.61 -12.92
C SER A 273 14.30 12.86 -11.53
N MET A 274 13.54 12.56 -10.47
CA MET A 274 14.05 12.59 -9.09
C MET A 274 15.26 11.68 -8.89
N GLY A 275 15.25 10.47 -9.47
CA GLY A 275 16.39 9.54 -9.37
C GLY A 275 17.63 10.04 -10.11
N GLY A 276 17.45 10.69 -11.27
CA GLY A 276 18.53 11.34 -12.01
C GLY A 276 19.14 12.51 -11.22
N TRP A 277 18.29 13.36 -10.66
CA TRP A 277 18.71 14.50 -9.84
C TRP A 277 19.51 14.09 -8.60
N LEU A 278 19.03 13.11 -7.82
CA LEU A 278 19.73 12.64 -6.63
C LEU A 278 21.10 12.04 -6.98
N ARG A 279 21.19 11.26 -8.07
CA ARG A 279 22.47 10.71 -8.57
C ARG A 279 23.43 11.81 -9.02
N HIS A 280 22.92 12.84 -9.70
CA HIS A 280 23.72 13.97 -10.16
C HIS A 280 24.36 14.72 -8.98
N LEU A 281 23.55 15.08 -7.97
CA LEU A 281 24.05 15.77 -6.77
C LEU A 281 25.08 14.92 -6.01
N GLN A 282 24.89 13.61 -5.92
CA GLN A 282 25.88 12.71 -5.31
C GLN A 282 27.22 12.70 -6.06
N GLN A 283 27.20 12.71 -7.39
CA GLN A 283 28.41 12.70 -8.20
C GLN A 283 29.19 14.02 -8.11
N GLN A 284 28.50 15.15 -7.93
CA GLN A 284 29.14 16.46 -7.73
C GLN A 284 29.64 16.68 -6.29
N GLY A 285 29.18 15.88 -5.33
CA GLY A 285 29.48 16.08 -3.91
C GLY A 285 28.50 17.02 -3.20
N ASP A 286 27.44 17.45 -3.87
CA ASP A 286 26.46 18.44 -3.41
C ASP A 286 25.15 17.81 -2.93
N ALA A 287 25.20 16.57 -2.41
CA ALA A 287 24.03 15.84 -1.94
C ALA A 287 23.22 16.58 -0.86
N LYS A 288 23.84 17.51 -0.13
CA LYS A 288 23.18 18.40 0.83
C LYS A 288 22.12 19.29 0.19
N GLU A 289 22.29 19.68 -1.07
CA GLU A 289 21.30 20.50 -1.80
C GLU A 289 19.98 19.77 -2.04
N ALA A 290 19.98 18.44 -1.95
CA ALA A 290 18.77 17.65 -2.05
C ALA A 290 17.88 17.79 -0.81
N LEU A 291 18.43 18.21 0.32
CA LEU A 291 17.77 18.20 1.61
C LEU A 291 16.86 19.40 1.77
N ASP A 292 15.67 19.15 2.32
CA ASP A 292 14.74 20.17 2.74
C ASP A 292 15.38 21.03 3.84
N LYS A 293 15.42 22.35 3.64
CA LYS A 293 16.04 23.26 4.61
C LYS A 293 15.34 23.23 5.98
N SER A 294 14.07 22.81 6.03
CA SER A 294 13.31 22.69 7.29
C SER A 294 13.74 21.50 8.16
N ILE A 295 14.47 20.52 7.61
CA ILE A 295 15.01 19.40 8.39
C ILE A 295 16.48 19.55 8.74
N LEU A 296 17.16 20.58 8.22
CA LEU A 296 18.56 20.86 8.55
C LEU A 296 18.62 21.37 10.00
N GLY A 297 18.82 20.44 10.93
CA GLY A 297 18.85 20.65 12.37
C GLY A 297 20.25 20.44 12.97
N GLU A 298 20.34 19.54 13.95
CA GLU A 298 21.52 19.33 14.80
C GLU A 298 22.73 18.75 14.04
N GLU A 299 23.94 19.06 14.54
CA GLU A 299 25.20 18.47 14.07
C GLU A 299 25.21 16.97 14.40
N GLY A 300 24.85 16.12 13.43
CA GLY A 300 24.85 14.66 13.56
C GLY A 300 23.84 13.98 12.63
N GLU A 301 22.67 14.60 12.44
CA GLU A 301 21.63 14.08 11.55
C GLU A 301 22.00 14.24 10.06
N GLU A 302 22.89 15.19 9.73
CA GLU A 302 23.28 15.46 8.34
C GLU A 302 23.93 14.24 7.67
N ASP A 303 24.86 13.55 8.34
CA ASP A 303 25.49 12.35 7.77
C ASP A 303 24.47 11.23 7.53
N GLU A 304 23.48 11.09 8.42
CA GLU A 304 22.38 10.15 8.27
C GLU A 304 21.49 10.52 7.08
N MET A 305 21.15 11.80 6.92
CA MET A 305 20.38 12.31 5.79
C MET A 305 21.12 12.09 4.46
N LEU A 306 22.43 12.34 4.42
CA LEU A 306 23.25 12.11 3.23
C LEU A 306 23.32 10.61 2.88
N MET A 307 23.37 9.73 3.88
CA MET A 307 23.25 8.29 3.67
C MET A 307 21.85 7.89 3.18
N ALA A 308 20.79 8.52 3.70
CA ALA A 308 19.44 8.31 3.20
C ALA A 308 19.26 8.78 1.75
N VAL A 309 19.93 9.86 1.32
CA VAL A 309 19.97 10.30 -0.08
C VAL A 309 20.62 9.21 -0.96
N ARG A 310 21.69 8.55 -0.50
CA ARG A 310 22.32 7.38 -1.17
C ARG A 310 21.36 6.21 -1.31
N ILE A 311 20.64 5.89 -0.25
CA ILE A 311 19.62 4.84 -0.26
C ILE A 311 18.50 5.17 -1.27
N ALA A 312 18.00 6.41 -1.25
CA ALA A 312 16.95 6.86 -2.17
C ALA A 312 17.39 6.75 -3.64
N ALA A 313 18.61 7.20 -3.95
CA ALA A 313 19.18 7.09 -5.30
C ALA A 313 19.32 5.62 -5.75
N ALA A 314 19.74 4.71 -4.86
CA ALA A 314 19.83 3.28 -5.16
C ALA A 314 18.45 2.65 -5.41
N CYS A 315 17.43 3.01 -4.63
CA CYS A 315 16.05 2.57 -4.86
C CYS A 315 15.51 3.04 -6.22
N LEU A 316 15.93 4.22 -6.67
CA LEU A 316 15.49 4.86 -7.91
C LEU A 316 16.33 4.48 -9.14
N SER A 317 17.18 3.45 -9.06
CA SER A 317 17.90 2.95 -10.24
C SER A 317 16.92 2.48 -11.33
N ASP A 318 17.24 2.82 -12.58
CA ASP A 318 16.52 2.34 -13.76
C ASP A 318 16.64 0.82 -13.93
N MET A 319 17.71 0.23 -13.39
CA MET A 319 17.97 -1.21 -13.39
C MET A 319 17.38 -1.86 -12.13
N PRO A 320 16.31 -2.69 -12.22
CA PRO A 320 15.70 -3.29 -11.04
C PRO A 320 16.64 -4.17 -10.21
N ALA A 321 17.66 -4.76 -10.85
CA ALA A 321 18.66 -5.60 -10.20
C ALA A 321 19.61 -4.83 -9.27
N GLU A 322 19.79 -3.52 -9.48
CA GLU A 322 20.64 -2.66 -8.64
C GLU A 322 19.89 -2.14 -7.41
N ARG A 323 18.55 -2.18 -7.43
CA ARG A 323 17.74 -1.73 -6.30
C ARG A 323 17.92 -2.72 -5.14
N PRO A 324 18.06 -2.25 -3.89
CA PRO A 324 18.16 -3.12 -2.71
C PRO A 324 16.88 -3.95 -2.51
N SER A 325 16.92 -4.99 -1.69
CA SER A 325 15.71 -5.69 -1.24
C SER A 325 15.03 -4.93 -0.11
N SER A 326 13.77 -5.26 0.20
CA SER A 326 13.08 -4.71 1.37
C SER A 326 13.78 -5.10 2.68
N ASP A 327 14.41 -6.27 2.74
CA ASP A 327 15.17 -6.71 3.91
C ASP A 327 16.43 -5.86 4.10
N ASP A 328 17.18 -5.59 3.01
CA ASP A 328 18.35 -4.72 3.04
C ASP A 328 17.98 -3.31 3.49
N LEU A 329 16.88 -2.75 2.96
CA LEU A 329 16.44 -1.40 3.29
C LEU A 329 16.02 -1.24 4.74
N VAL A 330 15.40 -2.26 5.35
CA VAL A 330 15.08 -2.23 6.79
C VAL A 330 16.37 -2.13 7.60
N LEU A 331 17.41 -2.87 7.24
CA LEU A 331 18.72 -2.80 7.91
C LEU A 331 19.37 -1.44 7.71
N MET A 332 19.48 -0.99 6.45
CA MET A 332 20.12 0.29 6.09
C MET A 332 19.46 1.46 6.81
N LEU A 333 18.13 1.57 6.82
CA LEU A 333 17.42 2.71 7.40
C LEU A 333 17.34 2.65 8.93
N THR A 334 17.31 1.46 9.53
CA THR A 334 17.31 1.35 11.00
C THR A 334 18.68 1.71 11.59
N GLN A 335 19.77 1.51 10.84
CA GLN A 335 21.12 1.93 11.24
C GLN A 335 21.29 3.45 11.27
N LEU A 336 20.48 4.20 10.50
CA LEU A 336 20.44 5.67 10.55
C LEU A 336 19.74 6.23 11.79
N ASN A 337 19.30 5.39 12.72
CA ASN A 337 18.54 5.77 13.91
C ASN A 337 19.22 5.25 15.19
N SER A 338 20.55 5.03 15.15
CA SER A 338 21.29 4.30 16.18
C SER A 338 22.52 5.09 16.65
N PHE A 339 22.31 6.09 17.52
CA PHE A 339 23.29 6.53 18.52
C PHE A 339 22.60 6.89 19.83
#